data_AF-A0A259DUK3-F1
#
_entry.id   AF-A0A259DUK3-F1
#
_cell.length_a   1.000
_cell.length_b   1.000
_cell.length_c   1.000
_cell.angle_alpha   90.00
_cell.angle_beta   90.00
_cell.angle_gamma   90.00
#
_symmetry.space_group_name_H-M   'P 1'
#
loop_
_entity.id
_entity.type
_entity.pdbx_description
1 polymer ?
#
loop_
_entity_poly.entity_id
_entity_poly.type
_entity_poly.pdbx_seq_one_letter_code
_entity_poly.pdbx_strand_id
1 'polypeptide(L)'
;MAAFPGVPQVACFDTAFHRDQPFVHDTYALPRAFHGEGVRRYGFHGLSYAFIAGELARTAPKLAEGRVVVAHLGSGASMCAISGGRSVASTMGFSALDGLPMGTRSGQIDPGVLLYLMQQKNMSATEISDLLYKKSGLLGLSGLSNDMRRLEAAGTPEAAAAIDHFVYRCQREIGSLAAAMAGIDALVFTGGIGENARQVRLAICGRLAWMGIEVDPARNAANERLISPDGARTQVLVIPTNEELVIARAAGAIARRDR
;
A
#
# COMPACT_ATOMS: atom_id res chain seq x y z
N MET A 1 26.66 -10.64 12.20
CA MET A 1 27.63 -9.96 13.09
C MET A 1 29.09 -10.33 12.83
N ALA A 2 29.42 -11.57 12.45
CA ALA A 2 30.82 -12.01 12.28
C ALA A 2 31.65 -11.24 11.21
N ALA A 3 31.03 -10.73 10.14
CA ALA A 3 31.74 -10.00 9.08
C ALA A 3 32.08 -8.53 9.43
N PHE A 4 31.39 -7.95 10.40
CA PHE A 4 31.57 -6.55 10.81
C PHE A 4 31.55 -6.42 12.35
N PRO A 5 32.53 -7.03 13.05
CA PRO A 5 32.62 -6.92 14.49
C PRO A 5 32.88 -5.47 14.90
N GLY A 6 32.17 -4.98 15.92
CA GLY A 6 32.32 -3.61 16.43
C GLY A 6 31.58 -2.51 15.66
N VAL A 7 30.90 -2.84 14.56
CA VAL A 7 30.04 -1.88 13.84
C VAL A 7 28.62 -1.95 14.41
N PRO A 8 28.03 -0.82 14.88
CA PRO A 8 26.63 -0.79 15.31
C PRO A 8 25.69 -1.29 14.20
N GLN A 9 24.79 -2.21 14.55
CA GLN A 9 23.78 -2.75 13.62
C GLN A 9 22.40 -2.29 14.05
N VAL A 10 21.57 -1.91 13.08
CA VAL A 10 20.22 -1.42 13.32
C VAL A 10 19.23 -2.29 12.58
N ALA A 11 18.18 -2.72 13.27
CA ALA A 11 17.03 -3.37 12.68
C ALA A 11 15.94 -2.32 12.40
N CYS A 12 15.53 -2.22 11.14
CA CYS A 12 14.41 -1.37 10.73
C CYS A 12 13.25 -2.29 10.36
N PHE A 13 12.12 -2.14 11.06
CA PHE A 13 10.97 -3.02 10.90
C PHE A 13 9.89 -2.35 10.04
N ASP A 14 9.45 -3.07 9.02
CA ASP A 14 8.39 -2.62 8.12
C ASP A 14 7.03 -2.44 8.79
N THR A 15 6.85 -3.06 9.95
CA THR A 15 5.64 -2.98 10.77
C THR A 15 5.68 -1.82 11.78
N ALA A 16 6.86 -1.22 12.03
CA ALA A 16 7.04 -0.25 13.12
C ALA A 16 6.19 1.00 12.95
N PHE A 17 6.02 1.49 11.72
CA PHE A 17 5.22 2.68 11.42
C PHE A 17 3.73 2.53 11.78
N HIS A 18 3.26 1.29 11.94
CA HIS A 18 1.87 0.95 12.22
C HIS A 18 1.63 0.54 13.69
N ARG A 19 2.66 0.56 14.55
CA ARG A 19 2.62 -0.11 15.85
C ARG A 19 1.66 0.53 16.88
N ASP A 20 1.35 1.81 16.74
CA ASP A 20 0.57 2.60 17.72
C ASP A 20 -0.94 2.65 17.43
N GLN A 21 -1.46 1.68 16.68
CA GLN A 21 -2.89 1.61 16.38
C GLN A 21 -3.71 1.12 17.60
N PRO A 22 -4.90 1.69 17.85
CA PRO A 22 -5.79 1.22 18.91
C PRO A 22 -6.39 -0.15 18.57
N PHE A 23 -6.86 -0.88 19.59
CA PHE A 23 -7.46 -2.22 19.46
C PHE A 23 -8.52 -2.31 18.34
N VAL A 24 -9.35 -1.27 18.21
CA VAL A 24 -10.42 -1.21 17.18
C VAL A 24 -9.90 -1.19 15.75
N HIS A 25 -8.63 -0.79 15.53
CA HIS A 25 -8.00 -0.73 14.22
C HIS A 25 -7.07 -1.93 13.96
N ASP A 26 -6.55 -2.56 15.02
CA ASP A 26 -5.62 -3.68 14.89
C ASP A 26 -6.27 -5.07 15.01
N THR A 27 -7.48 -5.19 15.57
CA THR A 27 -8.09 -6.50 15.82
C THR A 27 -8.76 -7.11 14.58
N TYR A 28 -8.84 -8.43 14.57
CA TYR A 28 -9.84 -9.16 13.79
C TYR A 28 -11.05 -9.47 14.66
N ALA A 29 -12.23 -9.63 14.06
CA ALA A 29 -13.46 -10.04 14.76
C ALA A 29 -13.43 -11.55 15.08
N LEU A 30 -12.40 -11.97 15.80
CA LEU A 30 -12.14 -13.32 16.27
C LEU A 30 -12.18 -13.36 17.81
N PRO A 31 -12.32 -14.55 18.43
CA PRO A 31 -12.17 -14.69 19.88
C PRO A 31 -10.90 -14.00 20.39
N ARG A 32 -11.02 -13.26 21.51
CA ARG A 32 -9.95 -12.40 22.03
C ARG A 32 -8.65 -13.15 22.35
N ALA A 33 -8.71 -14.46 22.62
CA ALA A 33 -7.53 -15.30 22.82
C ALA A 33 -6.54 -15.22 21.63
N PHE A 34 -7.03 -15.22 20.39
CA PHE A 34 -6.17 -15.12 19.21
C PHE A 34 -5.45 -13.78 19.09
N HIS A 35 -6.10 -12.67 19.46
CA HIS A 35 -5.40 -11.39 19.55
C HIS A 35 -4.30 -11.45 20.63
N GLY A 36 -4.55 -12.12 21.77
CA GLY A 36 -3.54 -12.36 22.81
C GLY A 36 -2.35 -13.21 22.33
N GLU A 37 -2.56 -14.08 21.34
CA GLU A 37 -1.53 -14.85 20.66
C GLU A 37 -0.82 -14.07 19.53
N GLY A 38 -1.26 -12.84 19.24
CA GLY A 38 -0.66 -11.98 18.20
C GLY A 38 -1.35 -12.04 16.83
N VAL A 39 -2.56 -12.63 16.73
CA VAL A 39 -3.39 -12.55 15.52
C VAL A 39 -4.08 -11.18 15.46
N ARG A 40 -3.41 -10.24 14.80
CA ARG A 40 -3.81 -8.84 14.66
C ARG A 40 -3.27 -8.26 13.35
N ARG A 41 -3.73 -7.07 12.98
CA ARG A 41 -3.18 -6.31 11.86
C ARG A 41 -1.83 -5.74 12.28
N TYR A 42 -0.82 -5.98 11.45
CA TYR A 42 0.52 -5.42 11.61
C TYR A 42 0.78 -4.31 10.60
N GLY A 43 0.32 -4.46 9.35
CA GLY A 43 0.67 -3.55 8.25
C GLY A 43 2.14 -3.69 7.82
N PHE A 44 2.44 -3.37 6.57
CA PHE A 44 3.80 -3.43 5.99
C PHE A 44 4.01 -2.25 5.04
N HIS A 45 5.21 -2.14 4.46
CA HIS A 45 5.70 -0.94 3.78
C HIS A 45 5.81 0.28 4.71
N GLY A 46 5.98 0.04 6.02
CA GLY A 46 6.11 1.11 7.01
C GLY A 46 7.32 2.00 6.77
N LEU A 47 8.42 1.48 6.21
CA LEU A 47 9.57 2.30 5.82
C LEU A 47 9.22 3.28 4.68
N SER A 48 8.45 2.82 3.70
CA SER A 48 7.96 3.68 2.62
C SER A 48 7.02 4.76 3.17
N TYR A 49 6.05 4.39 4.02
CA TYR A 49 5.15 5.37 4.62
C TYR A 49 5.86 6.37 5.53
N ALA A 50 6.86 5.93 6.30
CA ALA A 50 7.70 6.81 7.10
C ALA A 50 8.50 7.79 6.22
N PHE A 51 9.02 7.33 5.08
CA PHE A 51 9.66 8.20 4.10
C PHE A 51 8.70 9.27 3.57
N ILE A 52 7.52 8.86 3.10
CA ILE A 52 6.52 9.77 2.53
C ILE A 52 6.03 10.78 3.57
N ALA A 53 5.76 10.36 4.80
CA ALA A 53 5.38 11.24 5.89
C ALA A 53 6.46 12.31 6.17
N GLY A 54 7.73 11.90 6.23
CA GLY A 54 8.85 12.82 6.40
C GLY A 54 9.04 13.79 5.23
N GLU A 55 8.86 13.32 4.00
CA GLU A 55 8.97 14.14 2.80
C GLU A 55 7.81 15.16 2.69
N LEU A 56 6.59 14.77 3.09
CA LEU A 56 5.47 15.70 3.24
C LEU A 56 5.76 16.75 4.31
N ALA A 57 6.28 16.34 5.48
CA ALA A 57 6.63 17.30 6.55
C ALA A 57 7.66 18.34 6.08
N ARG A 58 8.58 17.96 5.19
CA ARG A 58 9.61 18.85 4.63
C ARG A 58 9.06 19.80 3.57
N THR A 59 8.10 19.37 2.76
CA THR A 59 7.75 20.07 1.50
C THR A 59 6.32 20.59 1.44
N ALA A 60 5.42 20.00 2.22
CA ALA A 60 4.04 20.40 2.36
C ALA A 60 3.59 20.24 3.83
N PRO A 61 4.11 21.05 4.78
CA PRO A 61 3.84 20.88 6.21
C PRO A 61 2.36 20.82 6.57
N LYS A 62 1.52 21.62 5.90
CA LYS A 62 0.05 21.60 6.09
C LYS A 62 -0.57 20.25 5.73
N LEU A 63 -0.08 19.57 4.69
CA LEU A 63 -0.56 18.22 4.33
C LEU A 63 -0.04 17.16 5.30
N ALA A 64 1.19 17.32 5.80
CA ALA A 64 1.78 16.39 6.77
C ALA A 64 0.98 16.32 8.08
N GLU A 65 0.40 17.45 8.49
CA GLU A 65 -0.49 17.55 9.65
C GLU A 65 -1.93 17.05 9.36
N GLY A 66 -2.29 16.94 8.08
CA GLY A 66 -3.63 16.57 7.61
C GLY A 66 -3.89 15.07 7.55
N ARG A 67 -4.93 14.70 6.77
CA ARG A 67 -5.37 13.33 6.50
C ARG A 67 -4.92 12.93 5.10
N VAL A 68 -3.96 12.02 5.03
CA VAL A 68 -3.29 11.61 3.80
C VAL A 68 -3.51 10.12 3.59
N VAL A 69 -4.02 9.73 2.42
CA VAL A 69 -3.91 8.34 1.97
C VAL A 69 -2.65 8.21 1.14
N VAL A 70 -1.77 7.28 1.50
CA VAL A 70 -0.59 6.94 0.71
C VAL A 70 -0.80 5.59 0.05
N ALA A 71 -0.76 5.56 -1.28
CA ALA A 71 -0.84 4.38 -2.12
C ALA A 71 0.56 3.97 -2.59
N HIS A 72 1.15 3.01 -1.86
CA HIS A 72 2.38 2.34 -2.28
C HIS A 72 1.99 1.20 -3.23
N LEU A 73 2.12 1.44 -4.53
CA LEU A 73 1.71 0.50 -5.57
C LEU A 73 2.96 0.00 -6.31
N GLY A 74 3.29 -1.27 -6.12
CA GLY A 74 4.39 -1.96 -6.80
C GLY A 74 4.06 -3.44 -7.02
N SER A 75 5.09 -4.29 -7.10
CA SER A 75 4.90 -5.75 -7.17
C SER A 75 4.20 -6.29 -5.92
N GLY A 76 4.52 -5.72 -4.75
CA GLY A 76 3.63 -5.67 -3.59
C GLY A 76 2.90 -4.33 -3.55
N ALA A 77 1.64 -4.33 -3.15
CA ALA A 77 0.83 -3.10 -3.11
C ALA A 77 0.07 -2.98 -1.78
N SER A 78 0.11 -1.81 -1.17
CA SER A 78 -0.68 -1.48 0.00
C SER A 78 -0.99 0.00 0.07
N MET A 79 -2.04 0.35 0.82
CA MET A 79 -2.35 1.73 1.16
C MET A 79 -2.36 1.94 2.67
N CYS A 80 -2.08 3.17 3.08
CA CYS A 80 -2.09 3.59 4.48
C CYS A 80 -2.82 4.92 4.62
N ALA A 81 -3.73 4.98 5.59
CA ALA A 81 -4.28 6.22 6.11
C ALA A 81 -3.31 6.80 7.13
N ILE A 82 -2.85 8.02 6.89
CA ILE A 82 -1.92 8.75 7.75
C ILE A 82 -2.60 10.04 8.21
N SER A 83 -2.72 10.24 9.53
CA SER A 83 -3.26 11.46 10.11
C SER A 83 -2.23 12.10 11.05
N GLY A 84 -1.89 13.37 10.79
CA GLY A 84 -0.85 14.06 11.56
C GLY A 84 0.48 13.32 11.58
N GLY A 85 0.88 12.77 10.43
CA GLY A 85 2.11 11.99 10.27
C GLY A 85 2.11 10.57 10.87
N ARG A 86 1.00 10.09 11.45
CA ARG A 86 0.90 8.75 12.08
C ARG A 86 -0.04 7.83 11.33
N SER A 87 0.30 6.54 11.23
CA SER A 87 -0.58 5.54 10.65
C SER A 87 -1.85 5.35 11.49
N VAL A 88 -3.02 5.44 10.84
CA VAL A 88 -4.33 5.23 11.45
C VAL A 88 -4.93 3.89 11.02
N ALA A 89 -4.75 3.51 9.75
CA ALA A 89 -5.21 2.26 9.16
C ALA A 89 -4.32 1.85 7.98
N SER A 90 -4.24 0.56 7.66
CA SER A 90 -3.53 0.04 6.49
C SER A 90 -4.31 -1.10 5.84
N THR A 91 -4.16 -1.27 4.53
CA THR A 91 -4.80 -2.35 3.79
C THR A 91 -4.19 -3.71 4.08
N MET A 92 -2.88 -3.78 4.37
CA MET A 92 -2.26 -5.03 4.79
C MET A 92 -2.58 -5.31 6.26
N GLY A 93 -2.77 -6.58 6.57
CA GLY A 93 -3.27 -7.04 7.86
C GLY A 93 -2.23 -7.82 8.64
N PHE A 94 -2.58 -9.04 9.02
CA PHE A 94 -1.70 -9.99 9.72
C PHE A 94 -0.46 -10.34 8.90
N SER A 95 -0.62 -10.45 7.58
CA SER A 95 0.45 -10.72 6.62
C SER A 95 0.39 -9.75 5.45
N ALA A 96 1.44 -9.74 4.64
CA ALA A 96 1.53 -8.96 3.40
C ALA A 96 0.68 -9.55 2.25
N LEU A 97 -0.28 -10.44 2.55
CA LEU A 97 -1.24 -11.00 1.60
C LEU A 97 -2.58 -10.25 1.59
N ASP A 98 -3.00 -9.70 2.74
CA ASP A 98 -4.28 -8.97 2.88
C ASP A 98 -4.25 -7.63 2.13
N GLY A 99 -5.44 -7.10 1.83
CA GLY A 99 -5.60 -5.79 1.18
C GLY A 99 -5.70 -5.85 -0.34
N LEU A 100 -4.84 -5.12 -1.03
CA LEU A 100 -4.91 -4.97 -2.49
C LEU A 100 -4.47 -6.24 -3.22
N PRO A 101 -5.08 -6.56 -4.38
CA PRO A 101 -4.46 -7.51 -5.31
C PRO A 101 -3.11 -6.93 -5.77
N MET A 102 -2.12 -7.78 -5.94
CA MET A 102 -0.75 -7.37 -6.27
C MET A 102 -0.27 -8.09 -7.53
N GLY A 103 1.03 -8.10 -7.81
CA GLY A 103 1.56 -8.79 -9.00
C GLY A 103 1.17 -10.27 -9.04
N THR A 104 1.43 -11.00 -7.96
CA THR A 104 1.15 -12.45 -7.84
C THR A 104 0.31 -12.81 -6.62
N ARG A 105 0.03 -11.84 -5.75
CA ARG A 105 -0.71 -12.03 -4.50
C ARG A 105 -2.17 -11.70 -4.70
N SER A 106 -3.05 -12.52 -4.13
CA SER A 106 -4.50 -12.38 -4.26
C SER A 106 -5.05 -11.07 -3.71
N GLY A 107 -4.42 -10.51 -2.67
CA GLY A 107 -5.07 -9.51 -1.84
C GLY A 107 -6.16 -10.14 -0.97
N GLN A 108 -7.09 -9.29 -0.51
CA GLN A 108 -8.23 -9.69 0.29
C GLN A 108 -9.17 -10.60 -0.50
N ILE A 109 -9.47 -11.75 0.10
CA ILE A 109 -10.46 -12.72 -0.40
C ILE A 109 -11.38 -13.14 0.74
N ASP A 110 -12.57 -13.64 0.39
CA ASP A 110 -13.49 -14.20 1.36
C ASP A 110 -12.92 -15.50 1.96
N PRO A 111 -12.83 -15.64 3.29
CA PRO A 111 -12.40 -16.89 3.93
C PRO A 111 -13.20 -18.13 3.50
N GLY A 112 -14.47 -17.99 3.10
CA GLY A 112 -15.28 -19.06 2.53
C GLY A 112 -14.70 -19.65 1.25
N VAL A 113 -13.97 -18.87 0.45
CA VAL A 113 -13.23 -19.36 -0.72
C VAL A 113 -12.11 -20.32 -0.29
N LEU A 114 -11.42 -20.03 0.82
CA LEU A 114 -10.38 -20.91 1.36
C LEU A 114 -10.99 -22.26 1.79
N LEU A 115 -12.11 -22.21 2.50
CA LEU A 115 -12.83 -23.41 2.92
C LEU A 115 -13.29 -24.24 1.72
N TYR A 116 -13.78 -23.59 0.66
CA TYR A 116 -14.15 -24.27 -0.59
C TYR A 116 -12.94 -24.98 -1.24
N LEU A 117 -11.79 -24.30 -1.38
CA LEU A 117 -10.59 -24.89 -1.96
C LEU A 117 -10.10 -26.10 -1.15
N MET A 118 -10.14 -26.01 0.18
CA MET A 118 -9.75 -27.12 1.05
C MET A 118 -10.73 -28.29 0.94
N GLN A 119 -12.03 -28.04 1.10
CA GLN A 119 -13.02 -29.10 1.29
C GLN A 119 -13.52 -29.69 -0.02
N GLN A 120 -13.63 -28.88 -1.08
CA GLN A 120 -14.22 -29.28 -2.36
C GLN A 120 -13.17 -29.54 -3.43
N LYS A 121 -12.02 -28.86 -3.37
CA LYS A 121 -10.89 -29.09 -4.27
C LYS A 121 -9.78 -29.94 -3.66
N ASN A 122 -9.93 -30.36 -2.39
CA ASN A 122 -8.95 -31.16 -1.65
C ASN A 122 -7.54 -30.54 -1.65
N MET A 123 -7.44 -29.22 -1.75
CA MET A 123 -6.16 -28.53 -1.75
C MET A 123 -5.61 -28.47 -0.33
N SER A 124 -4.34 -28.83 -0.18
CA SER A 124 -3.59 -28.66 1.06
C SER A 124 -3.35 -27.19 1.38
N ALA A 125 -3.03 -26.91 2.64
CA ALA A 125 -2.65 -25.55 3.08
C ALA A 125 -1.44 -25.00 2.29
N THR A 126 -0.49 -25.87 1.92
CA THR A 126 0.68 -25.50 1.12
C THR A 126 0.29 -25.11 -0.31
N GLU A 127 -0.60 -25.87 -0.95
CA GLU A 127 -1.07 -25.56 -2.31
C GLU A 127 -1.90 -24.27 -2.35
N ILE A 128 -2.74 -24.05 -1.33
CA ILE A 128 -3.48 -22.80 -1.18
C ILE A 128 -2.53 -21.64 -0.95
N SER A 129 -1.52 -21.80 -0.09
CA SER A 129 -0.50 -20.75 0.12
C SER A 129 0.23 -20.41 -1.19
N ASP A 130 0.67 -21.41 -1.96
CA ASP A 130 1.31 -21.19 -3.25
C ASP A 130 0.39 -20.50 -4.26
N LEU A 131 -0.88 -20.90 -4.31
CA LEU A 131 -1.91 -20.24 -5.12
C LEU A 131 -2.03 -18.76 -4.76
N LEU A 132 -2.21 -18.45 -3.48
CA LEU A 132 -2.48 -17.09 -3.00
C LEU A 132 -1.28 -16.17 -3.11
N TYR A 133 -0.06 -16.67 -2.91
CA TYR A 133 1.15 -15.85 -2.93
C TYR A 133 1.81 -15.72 -4.31
N LYS A 134 1.69 -16.75 -5.16
CA LYS A 134 2.50 -16.83 -6.40
C LYS A 134 1.70 -16.95 -7.69
N LYS A 135 0.44 -17.40 -7.63
CA LYS A 135 -0.37 -17.70 -8.84
C LYS A 135 -1.65 -16.86 -8.93
N SER A 136 -1.80 -15.86 -8.08
CA SER A 136 -2.98 -14.99 -8.01
C SER A 136 -2.65 -13.57 -8.49
N GLY A 137 -3.46 -12.58 -8.10
CA GLY A 137 -3.21 -11.18 -8.42
C GLY A 137 -3.32 -10.88 -9.92
N LEU A 138 -2.56 -9.89 -10.38
CA LEU A 138 -2.50 -9.50 -11.79
C LEU A 138 -2.12 -10.68 -12.70
N LEU A 139 -1.17 -11.52 -12.26
CA LEU A 139 -0.78 -12.73 -12.98
C LEU A 139 -1.96 -13.70 -13.15
N GLY A 140 -2.62 -14.05 -12.05
CA GLY A 140 -3.72 -15.02 -12.07
C GLY A 140 -4.93 -14.53 -12.85
N LEU A 141 -5.26 -13.24 -12.74
CA LEU A 141 -6.41 -12.66 -13.44
C LEU A 141 -6.17 -12.45 -14.94
N SER A 142 -4.97 -12.00 -15.32
CA SER A 142 -4.65 -11.77 -16.74
C SER A 142 -4.27 -13.05 -17.48
N GLY A 143 -3.80 -14.08 -16.78
CA GLY A 143 -3.17 -15.25 -17.37
C GLY A 143 -1.86 -14.94 -18.13
N LEU A 144 -1.33 -13.71 -18.00
CA LEU A 144 -0.26 -13.20 -18.86
C LEU A 144 0.99 -12.77 -18.06
N SER A 145 0.84 -11.83 -17.12
CA SER A 145 1.98 -11.25 -16.41
C SER A 145 1.59 -10.62 -15.09
N ASN A 146 2.54 -10.55 -14.17
CA ASN A 146 2.47 -9.74 -12.96
C ASN A 146 2.97 -8.29 -13.15
N ASP A 147 3.52 -7.94 -14.33
CA ASP A 147 4.07 -6.61 -14.62
C ASP A 147 2.99 -5.71 -15.26
N MET A 148 2.64 -4.62 -14.57
CA MET A 148 1.64 -3.65 -15.03
C MET A 148 1.94 -3.10 -16.43
N ARG A 149 3.20 -2.82 -16.76
CA ARG A 149 3.59 -2.26 -18.07
C ARG A 149 3.31 -3.25 -19.19
N ARG A 150 3.53 -4.53 -18.93
CA ARG A 150 3.23 -5.60 -19.89
C ARG A 150 1.73 -5.77 -20.08
N LEU A 151 0.94 -5.61 -19.02
CA LEU A 151 -0.52 -5.65 -19.12
C LEU A 151 -1.09 -4.44 -19.88
N GLU A 152 -0.61 -3.22 -19.61
CA GLU A 152 -1.01 -2.01 -20.34
C GLU A 152 -0.71 -2.12 -21.84
N ALA A 153 0.41 -2.75 -22.21
CA ALA A 153 0.82 -2.93 -23.61
C ALA A 153 0.16 -4.15 -24.31
N ALA A 154 -0.51 -5.04 -23.58
CA ALA A 154 -0.98 -6.31 -24.13
C ALA A 154 -2.16 -6.14 -25.10
N GLY A 155 -3.03 -5.15 -24.86
CA GLY A 155 -4.23 -4.92 -25.67
C GLY A 155 -5.25 -6.07 -25.63
N THR A 156 -5.16 -6.99 -24.67
CA THR A 156 -6.10 -8.12 -24.54
C THR A 156 -7.23 -7.83 -23.54
N PRO A 157 -8.43 -8.40 -23.73
CA PRO A 157 -9.53 -8.26 -22.77
C PRO A 157 -9.17 -8.71 -21.35
N GLU A 158 -8.38 -9.78 -21.21
CA GLU A 158 -7.97 -10.33 -19.91
C GLU A 158 -7.01 -9.40 -19.17
N ALA A 159 -6.07 -8.77 -19.89
CA ALA A 159 -5.18 -7.78 -19.32
C ALA A 159 -5.96 -6.53 -18.87
N ALA A 160 -6.89 -6.04 -19.69
CA ALA A 160 -7.76 -4.93 -19.33
C ALA A 160 -8.60 -5.26 -18.09
N ALA A 161 -9.23 -6.43 -18.02
CA ALA A 161 -10.01 -6.87 -16.88
C ALA A 161 -9.18 -6.99 -15.59
N ALA A 162 -7.94 -7.47 -15.67
CA ALA A 162 -7.03 -7.53 -14.53
C ALA A 162 -6.66 -6.13 -14.00
N ILE A 163 -6.38 -5.18 -14.90
CA ILE A 163 -6.11 -3.78 -14.55
C ILE A 163 -7.34 -3.13 -13.93
N ASP A 164 -8.52 -3.31 -14.53
CA ASP A 164 -9.79 -2.77 -14.03
C ASP A 164 -10.10 -3.28 -12.63
N HIS A 165 -9.84 -4.56 -12.35
CA HIS A 165 -9.99 -5.12 -11.01
C HIS A 165 -9.03 -4.48 -10.01
N PHE A 166 -7.76 -4.30 -10.38
CA PHE A 166 -6.76 -3.63 -9.55
C PHE A 166 -7.16 -2.18 -9.23
N VAL A 167 -7.59 -1.42 -10.25
CA VAL A 167 -8.10 -0.06 -10.12
C VAL A 167 -9.32 -0.01 -9.19
N TYR A 168 -10.28 -0.91 -9.40
CA TYR A 168 -11.48 -1.01 -8.56
C TYR A 168 -11.15 -1.27 -7.09
N ARG A 169 -10.22 -2.20 -6.81
CA ARG A 169 -9.79 -2.46 -5.43
C ARG A 169 -9.09 -1.26 -4.82
N CYS A 170 -8.20 -0.58 -5.56
CA CYS A 170 -7.59 0.66 -5.12
C CYS A 170 -8.64 1.73 -4.73
N GLN A 171 -9.67 1.92 -5.56
CA GLN A 171 -10.75 2.88 -5.29
C GLN A 171 -11.50 2.57 -4.00
N ARG A 172 -11.85 1.28 -3.79
CA ARG A 172 -12.53 0.85 -2.56
C ARG A 172 -11.69 1.07 -1.32
N GLU A 173 -10.40 0.75 -1.38
CA GLU A 173 -9.51 0.95 -0.24
C GLU A 173 -9.27 2.43 0.06
N ILE A 174 -9.16 3.31 -0.95
CA ILE A 174 -9.08 4.76 -0.72
C ILE A 174 -10.33 5.27 0.02
N GLY A 175 -11.53 4.84 -0.38
CA GLY A 175 -12.77 5.19 0.31
C GLY A 175 -12.80 4.69 1.76
N SER A 176 -12.39 3.44 1.99
CA SER A 176 -12.28 2.83 3.33
C SER A 176 -11.30 3.59 4.23
N LEU A 177 -10.12 3.92 3.72
CA LEU A 177 -9.07 4.62 4.45
C LEU A 177 -9.44 6.10 4.73
N ALA A 178 -10.10 6.77 3.78
CA ALA A 178 -10.65 8.09 4.02
C ALA A 178 -11.74 8.06 5.10
N ALA A 179 -12.60 7.03 5.11
CA ALA A 179 -13.60 6.85 6.15
C ALA A 179 -12.97 6.63 7.54
N ALA A 180 -11.86 5.87 7.62
CA ALA A 180 -11.11 5.67 8.87
C ALA A 180 -10.54 6.97 9.47
N MET A 181 -10.35 8.02 8.66
CA MET A 181 -9.90 9.36 9.08
C MET A 181 -11.01 10.41 9.05
N ALA A 182 -12.24 10.03 8.72
CA ALA A 182 -13.36 10.94 8.47
C ALA A 182 -13.04 12.06 7.45
N GLY A 183 -12.26 11.75 6.41
CA GLY A 183 -11.93 12.66 5.32
C GLY A 183 -10.57 12.40 4.70
N ILE A 184 -10.25 13.17 3.66
CA ILE A 184 -8.99 13.07 2.92
C ILE A 184 -8.58 14.45 2.40
N ASP A 185 -7.38 14.87 2.75
CA ASP A 185 -6.79 16.15 2.34
C ASP A 185 -5.75 15.94 1.22
N ALA A 186 -5.10 14.75 1.19
CA ALA A 186 -4.25 14.35 0.09
C ALA A 186 -4.29 12.84 -0.23
N LEU A 187 -4.08 12.50 -1.50
CA LEU A 187 -3.78 11.17 -1.99
C LEU A 187 -2.37 11.16 -2.60
N VAL A 188 -1.47 10.35 -2.08
CA VAL A 188 -0.09 10.23 -2.56
C VAL A 188 0.09 8.89 -3.26
N PHE A 189 0.57 8.89 -4.49
CA PHE A 189 1.03 7.70 -5.19
C PHE A 189 2.56 7.55 -5.07
N THR A 190 2.99 6.34 -4.76
CA THR A 190 4.40 5.95 -4.67
C THR A 190 4.59 4.49 -5.07
N GLY A 191 5.84 4.01 -5.18
CA GLY A 191 6.18 2.67 -5.62
C GLY A 191 6.14 2.53 -7.14
N GLY A 192 6.68 1.43 -7.67
CA GLY A 192 6.92 1.27 -9.10
C GLY A 192 5.71 1.50 -10.01
N ILE A 193 4.52 1.03 -9.63
CA ILE A 193 3.27 1.29 -10.36
C ILE A 193 2.78 2.72 -10.06
N GLY A 194 2.75 3.13 -8.79
CA GLY A 194 2.24 4.44 -8.39
C GLY A 194 3.00 5.60 -9.02
N GLU A 195 4.30 5.46 -9.19
CA GLU A 195 5.18 6.48 -9.77
C GLU A 195 5.11 6.53 -11.30
N ASN A 196 4.89 5.40 -11.97
CA ASN A 196 5.09 5.29 -13.43
C ASN A 196 3.81 5.00 -14.24
N ALA A 197 2.82 4.30 -13.68
CA ALA A 197 1.61 3.89 -14.39
C ALA A 197 0.57 5.02 -14.42
N ARG A 198 0.80 6.00 -15.29
CA ARG A 198 -0.01 7.24 -15.40
C ARG A 198 -1.48 6.96 -15.67
N GLN A 199 -1.79 5.97 -16.50
CA GLN A 199 -3.17 5.59 -16.82
C GLN A 199 -3.86 4.92 -15.63
N VAL A 200 -3.13 4.08 -14.88
CA VAL A 200 -3.64 3.50 -13.64
C VAL A 200 -3.99 4.58 -12.62
N ARG A 201 -3.14 5.61 -12.43
CA ARG A 201 -3.47 6.75 -11.54
C ARG A 201 -4.73 7.49 -11.98
N LEU A 202 -4.86 7.79 -13.28
CA LEU A 202 -6.06 8.44 -13.83
C LEU A 202 -7.30 7.58 -13.60
N ALA A 203 -7.22 6.28 -13.89
CA ALA A 203 -8.34 5.35 -13.73
C ALA A 203 -8.77 5.23 -12.27
N ILE A 204 -7.82 5.18 -11.32
CA ILE A 204 -8.11 5.19 -9.87
C ILE A 204 -8.84 6.47 -9.50
N CYS A 205 -8.30 7.64 -9.84
CA CYS A 205 -8.85 8.93 -9.41
C CYS A 205 -10.18 9.27 -10.11
N GLY A 206 -10.39 8.82 -11.35
CA GLY A 206 -11.54 9.20 -12.18
C GLY A 206 -12.91 8.81 -11.62
N ARG A 207 -13.00 7.84 -10.70
CA ARG A 207 -14.26 7.48 -10.00
C ARG A 207 -14.38 8.04 -8.59
N LEU A 208 -13.44 8.87 -8.16
CA LEU A 208 -13.36 9.44 -6.81
C LEU A 208 -13.62 10.95 -6.78
N ALA A 209 -14.07 11.55 -7.89
CA ALA A 209 -14.41 12.97 -7.97
C ALA A 209 -15.46 13.40 -6.92
N TRP A 210 -16.41 12.53 -6.58
CA TRP A 210 -17.41 12.78 -5.53
C TRP A 210 -16.78 12.94 -4.12
N MET A 211 -15.55 12.46 -3.91
CA MET A 211 -14.76 12.69 -2.69
C MET A 211 -13.92 13.97 -2.77
N GLY A 212 -13.95 14.70 -3.88
CA GLY A 212 -13.09 15.85 -4.15
C GLY A 212 -11.69 15.49 -4.67
N ILE A 213 -11.50 14.25 -5.15
CA ILE A 213 -10.24 13.79 -5.74
C ILE A 213 -10.31 13.99 -7.25
N GLU A 214 -9.49 14.90 -7.76
CA GLU A 214 -9.40 15.25 -9.18
C GLU A 214 -7.94 15.29 -9.63
N VAL A 215 -7.72 14.98 -10.91
CA VAL A 215 -6.39 14.94 -11.53
C VAL A 215 -6.41 15.82 -12.78
N ASP A 216 -5.43 16.70 -12.89
CA ASP A 216 -5.08 17.39 -14.12
C ASP A 216 -4.39 16.40 -15.08
N PRO A 217 -5.00 16.07 -16.23
CA PRO A 217 -4.43 15.09 -17.15
C PRO A 217 -3.06 15.47 -17.70
N ALA A 218 -2.79 16.76 -17.91
CA ALA A 218 -1.52 17.25 -18.44
C ALA A 218 -0.42 17.12 -17.38
N ARG A 219 -0.67 17.53 -16.13
CA ARG A 219 0.29 17.35 -15.02
C ARG A 219 0.60 15.88 -14.77
N ASN A 220 -0.44 15.03 -14.81
CA ASN A 220 -0.25 13.58 -14.68
C ASN A 220 0.53 12.97 -15.85
N ALA A 221 0.27 13.43 -17.08
CA ALA A 221 1.02 13.02 -18.27
C ALA A 221 2.48 13.47 -18.21
N ALA A 222 2.78 14.65 -17.66
CA ALA A 222 4.13 15.14 -17.42
C ALA A 222 4.81 14.47 -16.21
N ASN A 223 4.08 13.66 -15.44
CA ASN A 223 4.54 13.02 -14.20
C ASN A 223 5.03 14.03 -13.16
N GLU A 224 4.35 15.17 -13.07
CA GLU A 224 4.63 16.19 -12.08
C GLU A 224 4.38 15.68 -10.65
N ARG A 225 4.97 16.37 -9.67
CA ARG A 225 4.80 16.02 -8.27
C ARG A 225 3.36 16.23 -7.79
N LEU A 226 2.74 17.35 -8.18
CA LEU A 226 1.34 17.66 -7.87
C LEU A 226 0.55 17.46 -9.15
N ILE A 227 -0.34 16.48 -9.16
CA ILE A 227 -1.11 16.11 -10.35
C ILE A 227 -2.59 16.48 -10.25
N SER A 228 -3.04 17.06 -9.13
CA SER A 228 -4.36 17.68 -9.03
C SER A 228 -4.36 19.11 -9.62
N PRO A 229 -5.51 19.62 -10.08
CA PRO A 229 -5.64 21.02 -10.47
C PRO A 229 -5.44 21.95 -9.27
N ASP A 230 -5.14 23.22 -9.54
CA ASP A 230 -4.99 24.23 -8.49
C ASP A 230 -6.33 24.46 -7.78
N GLY A 231 -6.29 24.59 -6.44
CA GLY A 231 -7.49 24.77 -5.63
C GLY A 231 -8.32 23.49 -5.41
N ALA A 232 -7.86 22.32 -5.87
CA ALA A 232 -8.52 21.04 -5.62
C ALA A 232 -8.74 20.81 -4.11
N ARG A 233 -9.92 20.29 -3.76
CA ARG A 233 -10.27 19.97 -2.36
C ARG A 233 -9.32 18.94 -1.76
N THR A 234 -8.95 17.92 -2.53
CA THR A 234 -7.95 16.92 -2.16
C THR A 234 -6.78 17.02 -3.13
N GLN A 235 -5.58 17.22 -2.61
CA GLN A 235 -4.37 17.25 -3.44
C GLN A 235 -3.96 15.83 -3.84
N VAL A 236 -3.60 15.63 -5.11
CA VAL A 236 -3.09 14.35 -5.59
C VAL A 236 -1.62 14.50 -5.93
N LEU A 237 -0.76 13.72 -5.28
CA LEU A 237 0.69 13.82 -5.43
C LEU A 237 1.29 12.52 -5.94
N VAL A 238 2.41 12.64 -6.66
CA VAL A 238 3.32 11.54 -7.00
C VAL A 238 4.64 11.81 -6.29
N ILE A 239 5.02 10.94 -5.35
CA ILE A 239 6.25 11.10 -4.57
C ILE A 239 7.02 9.79 -4.61
N PRO A 240 8.22 9.76 -5.20
CA PRO A 240 9.06 8.56 -5.18
C PRO A 240 9.45 8.17 -3.76
N THR A 241 9.33 6.88 -3.42
CA THR A 241 9.76 6.37 -2.10
C THR A 241 11.27 6.08 -2.11
N ASN A 242 11.90 6.14 -0.93
CA ASN A 242 13.29 5.70 -0.75
C ASN A 242 13.44 5.07 0.65
N GLU A 243 13.23 3.76 0.71
CA GLU A 243 13.25 2.99 1.96
C GLU A 243 14.67 2.86 2.51
N GLU A 244 15.65 2.71 1.63
CA GLU A 244 17.07 2.65 1.97
C GLU A 244 17.54 3.92 2.67
N LEU A 245 17.04 5.10 2.26
CA LEU A 245 17.37 6.36 2.92
C LEU A 245 16.80 6.43 4.35
N VAL A 246 15.64 5.82 4.61
CA VAL A 246 15.08 5.72 5.97
C VAL A 246 15.99 4.86 6.84
N ILE A 247 16.41 3.69 6.32
CA ILE A 247 17.33 2.79 7.02
C ILE A 247 18.67 3.48 7.28
N ALA A 248 19.24 4.17 6.28
CA ALA A 248 20.49 4.89 6.40
C ALA A 248 20.41 6.04 7.42
N ARG A 249 19.31 6.78 7.46
CA ARG A 249 19.06 7.83 8.46
C ARG A 249 18.97 7.26 9.87
N ALA A 250 18.28 6.12 10.05
CA ALA A 250 18.18 5.43 11.34
C ALA A 250 19.56 4.93 11.82
N ALA A 251 20.31 4.27 10.94
CA ALA A 251 21.67 3.83 11.21
C ALA A 251 22.59 5.01 11.58
N GLY A 252 22.55 6.10 10.81
CA GLY A 252 23.34 7.30 11.08
C GLY A 252 22.96 8.02 12.38
N ALA A 253 21.69 7.98 12.79
CA ALA A 253 21.26 8.56 14.06
C ALA A 253 21.80 7.78 15.27
N ILE A 254 21.82 6.45 15.20
CA ILE A 254 22.37 5.59 16.26
C ILE A 254 23.89 5.71 16.32
N ALA A 255 24.57 5.66 15.18
CA ALA A 255 26.03 5.81 15.14
C ALA A 255 26.55 7.15 15.70
N ARG A 256 25.71 8.20 15.72
CA ARG A 256 26.03 9.50 16.34
C ARG A 256 25.79 9.55 17.85
N ARG A 257 24.99 8.63 18.41
CA ARG A 257 24.74 8.54 19.87
C ARG A 257 25.85 7.78 20.60
N ASP A 258 26.57 6.92 19.89
CA ASP A 258 27.69 6.12 20.41
C ASP A 258 29.05 6.85 20.34
N ARG A 259 29.07 8.13 19.98
CA ARG A 259 30.25 9.02 20.01
C ARG A 259 30.10 10.04 21.12
#